data_AF-A0A367IJX1-F1
#
_entry.id   AF-A0A367IJX1-F1
#
_cell.length_a   1.000
_cell.length_b   1.000
_cell.length_c   1.000
_cell.angle_alpha   90.00
_cell.angle_beta   90.00
_cell.angle_gamma   90.00
#
_symmetry.space_group_name_H-M   'P 1'
#
loop_
_entity.id
_entity.type
_entity.pdbx_description
1 polymer ?
#
loop_
_entity_poly.entity_id
_entity_poly.type
_entity_poly.pdbx_seq_one_letter_code
_entity_poly.pdbx_strand_id
1 'polypeptide(L)'
;TKDILLDQFDEPSKRLENVIASNLLFTYMHMTLKFIEYDSIITMAYHILLGLKAEYSKLETPPATVEYALYSRNLANNHCIRSVVDGVVGRMVTKQPLPFPKLEVFPDEREETKEFMKIQDWILYTHGQSFTDKLSEQVHSIYIGDACTVNLETIFRVDEVIAEHRRSIPNRWSIFKDIENEEQCKKAMGESFDFFSIYAYVHFNVICLGFYASFLQPVSLDNENTELIQVIQQHSFERSRKTARLSLHGLKRLLQLENKASCYYQLAIKDLVLYVFDSIILHHSSPVENSASEAHEMFKDCYEIMLIIQNIKENDIPSQMGKGEIKEFIQNRKADISYYSKYPDPWCALMSDLSQFL
;
A
#
# COMPACT_ATOMS: atom_id res chain seq x y z
N THR A 1 21.12 25.84 -2.75
CA THR A 1 20.14 25.09 -3.58
C THR A 1 19.07 24.42 -2.73
N LYS A 2 19.43 23.79 -1.60
CA LYS A 2 18.46 23.25 -0.64
C LYS A 2 17.58 24.34 -0.01
N ASP A 3 18.16 25.50 0.33
CA ASP A 3 17.43 26.61 0.96
C ASP A 3 16.34 27.20 0.06
N ILE A 4 16.65 27.42 -1.24
CA ILE A 4 15.68 27.94 -2.24
C ILE A 4 14.47 26.99 -2.41
N LEU A 5 14.67 25.67 -2.29
CA LEU A 5 13.61 24.67 -2.37
C LEU A 5 12.75 24.62 -1.09
N LEU A 6 13.25 25.13 0.04
CA LEU A 6 12.50 25.22 1.29
C LEU A 6 11.75 26.55 1.38
N ASP A 7 12.35 27.65 0.88
CA ASP A 7 11.76 28.99 0.86
C ASP A 7 10.40 29.03 0.15
N GLN A 8 10.18 28.17 -0.85
CA GLN A 8 8.88 28.11 -1.55
C GLN A 8 7.73 27.64 -0.63
N PHE A 9 8.01 26.85 0.42
CA PHE A 9 7.00 26.37 1.37
C PHE A 9 6.49 27.48 2.30
N ASP A 10 7.22 28.58 2.42
CA ASP A 10 6.83 29.75 3.21
C ASP A 10 5.89 30.70 2.45
N GLU A 11 5.75 30.56 1.13
CA GLU A 11 4.82 31.37 0.32
C GLU A 11 3.37 30.86 0.43
N PRO A 12 2.46 31.60 1.10
CA PRO A 12 1.11 31.10 1.35
C PRO A 12 0.29 30.81 0.08
N SER A 13 0.55 31.57 -0.98
CA SER A 13 -0.13 31.43 -2.28
C SER A 13 0.33 30.22 -3.08
N LYS A 14 1.40 29.52 -2.68
CA LYS A 14 1.94 28.33 -3.38
C LYS A 14 1.75 27.03 -2.61
N ARG A 15 1.01 27.06 -1.51
CA ARG A 15 0.90 25.94 -0.57
C ARG A 15 0.43 24.64 -1.23
N LEU A 16 -0.59 24.70 -2.08
CA LEU A 16 -1.11 23.51 -2.75
C LEU A 16 -0.20 23.03 -3.89
N GLU A 17 0.41 23.94 -4.64
CA GLU A 17 1.41 23.61 -5.66
C GLU A 17 2.59 22.86 -5.04
N ASN A 18 3.07 23.30 -3.88
CA ASN A 18 4.13 22.65 -3.14
C ASN A 18 3.73 21.24 -2.67
N VAL A 19 2.49 21.07 -2.20
CA VAL A 19 1.95 19.75 -1.82
C VAL A 19 1.88 18.82 -3.04
N ILE A 20 1.37 19.30 -4.17
CA ILE A 20 1.26 18.52 -5.41
C ILE A 20 2.66 18.11 -5.89
N ALA A 21 3.61 19.05 -5.94
CA ALA A 21 4.99 18.78 -6.30
C ALA A 21 5.63 17.75 -5.36
N SER A 22 5.39 17.88 -4.05
CA SER A 22 5.86 16.92 -3.05
C SER A 22 5.30 15.52 -3.32
N ASN A 23 3.99 15.39 -3.55
CA ASN A 23 3.35 14.10 -3.86
C ASN A 23 3.88 13.48 -5.16
N LEU A 24 4.11 14.28 -6.21
CA LEU A 24 4.65 13.80 -7.48
C LEU A 24 6.11 13.32 -7.36
N LEU A 25 6.89 13.89 -6.43
CA LEU A 25 8.27 13.47 -6.16
C LEU A 25 8.36 12.10 -5.50
N PHE A 26 7.29 11.60 -4.86
CA PHE A 26 7.32 10.34 -4.10
C PHE A 26 7.87 9.19 -4.94
N THR A 27 7.38 9.01 -6.17
CA THR A 27 7.80 7.93 -7.05
C THR A 27 9.32 7.95 -7.28
N TYR A 28 9.88 9.13 -7.56
CA TYR A 28 11.32 9.28 -7.75
C TYR A 28 12.11 9.00 -6.48
N MET A 29 11.66 9.53 -5.34
CA MET A 29 12.34 9.34 -4.05
C MET A 29 12.29 7.88 -3.61
N HIS A 30 11.18 7.19 -3.86
CA HIS A 30 11.02 5.76 -3.61
C HIS A 30 11.96 4.93 -4.48
N MET A 31 12.01 5.19 -5.79
CA MET A 31 12.87 4.44 -6.72
C MET A 31 14.36 4.65 -6.47
N THR A 32 14.74 5.84 -6.00
CA THR A 32 16.14 6.15 -5.66
C THR A 32 16.51 5.82 -4.22
N LEU A 33 15.58 5.24 -3.45
CA LEU A 33 15.73 4.88 -2.03
C LEU A 33 16.10 6.07 -1.11
N LYS A 34 15.65 7.27 -1.46
CA LYS A 34 15.96 8.55 -0.76
C LYS A 34 14.93 8.95 0.28
N PHE A 35 14.32 7.99 0.97
CA PHE A 35 13.21 8.24 1.90
C PHE A 35 13.55 9.19 3.05
N ILE A 36 14.78 9.13 3.58
CA ILE A 36 15.24 10.01 4.66
C ILE A 36 15.24 11.49 4.21
N GLU A 37 15.69 11.75 2.98
CA GLU A 37 15.66 13.11 2.42
C GLU A 37 14.21 13.57 2.21
N TYR A 38 13.36 12.67 1.73
CA TYR A 38 11.96 12.93 1.43
C TYR A 38 11.10 13.16 2.68
N ASP A 39 11.48 12.59 3.83
CA ASP A 39 10.74 12.73 5.09
C ASP A 39 10.45 14.19 5.46
N SER A 40 11.47 15.05 5.33
CA SER A 40 11.30 16.48 5.59
C SER A 40 10.26 17.14 4.66
N ILE A 41 10.29 16.79 3.38
CA ILE A 41 9.42 17.35 2.34
C ILE A 41 7.98 16.90 2.58
N ILE A 42 7.76 15.60 2.78
CA ILE A 42 6.41 15.07 3.03
C ILE A 42 5.85 15.57 4.35
N THR A 43 6.69 15.76 5.37
CA THR A 43 6.28 16.36 6.64
C THR A 43 5.73 17.77 6.45
N MET A 44 6.43 18.63 5.71
CA MET A 44 5.95 20.00 5.45
C MET A 44 4.65 19.99 4.64
N ALA A 45 4.57 19.18 3.58
CA ALA A 45 3.36 19.04 2.78
C ALA A 45 2.15 18.58 3.62
N TYR A 46 2.37 17.62 4.52
CA TYR A 46 1.31 17.14 5.42
C TYR A 46 0.83 18.24 6.38
N HIS A 47 1.74 19.03 6.97
CA HIS A 47 1.36 20.14 7.85
C HIS A 47 0.58 21.24 7.11
N ILE A 48 0.93 21.54 5.85
CA ILE A 48 0.16 22.45 5.00
C ILE A 48 -1.28 21.93 4.85
N LEU A 49 -1.43 20.65 4.52
CA LEU A 49 -2.74 20.03 4.33
C LEU A 49 -3.57 19.98 5.62
N LEU A 50 -2.95 19.78 6.78
CA LEU A 50 -3.62 19.88 8.08
C LEU A 50 -4.08 21.32 8.39
N GLY A 51 -3.27 22.31 8.04
CA GLY A 51 -3.66 23.73 8.13
C GLY A 51 -4.88 24.03 7.27
N LEU A 52 -4.87 23.60 6.01
CA LEU A 52 -6.00 23.74 5.09
C LEU A 52 -7.24 23.00 5.59
N LYS A 53 -7.08 21.79 6.17
CA LYS A 53 -8.20 21.07 6.80
C LYS A 53 -8.83 21.91 7.91
N ALA A 54 -8.03 22.52 8.78
CA ALA A 54 -8.53 23.37 9.85
C ALA A 54 -9.24 24.63 9.31
N GLU A 55 -8.76 25.21 8.21
CA GLU A 55 -9.40 26.34 7.54
C GLU A 55 -10.76 25.95 6.94
N TYR A 56 -10.80 24.89 6.13
CA TYR A 56 -12.04 24.41 5.50
C TYR A 56 -13.07 23.90 6.50
N SER A 57 -12.64 23.35 7.64
CA SER A 57 -13.55 22.88 8.70
C SER A 57 -14.36 24.01 9.37
N LYS A 58 -13.94 25.27 9.20
CA LYS A 58 -14.67 26.45 9.71
C LYS A 58 -15.81 26.88 8.79
N LEU A 59 -15.86 26.35 7.56
CA LEU A 59 -16.92 26.64 6.60
C LEU A 59 -18.10 25.72 6.87
N GLU A 60 -19.32 26.24 6.79
CA GLU A 60 -20.54 25.44 6.95
C GLU A 60 -20.66 24.35 5.87
N THR A 61 -20.18 24.65 4.67
CA THR A 61 -20.17 23.72 3.53
C THR A 61 -18.83 23.77 2.80
N PRO A 62 -18.30 22.61 2.37
CA PRO A 62 -17.15 22.58 1.47
C PRO A 62 -17.34 23.46 0.23
N PRO A 63 -16.36 24.30 -0.11
CA PRO A 63 -16.46 25.14 -1.29
C PRO A 63 -16.30 24.30 -2.56
N ALA A 64 -17.18 24.51 -3.54
CA ALA A 64 -17.11 23.84 -4.84
C ALA A 64 -16.05 24.50 -5.75
N THR A 65 -14.79 24.53 -5.30
CA THR A 65 -13.66 25.15 -6.00
C THR A 65 -12.62 24.11 -6.40
N VAL A 66 -11.89 24.38 -7.48
CA VAL A 66 -10.74 23.57 -7.92
C VAL A 66 -9.72 23.43 -6.80
N GLU A 67 -9.50 24.49 -6.03
CA GLU A 67 -8.60 24.50 -4.89
C GLU A 67 -8.97 23.46 -3.83
N TYR A 68 -10.26 23.39 -3.45
CA TYR A 68 -10.74 22.43 -2.47
C TYR A 68 -10.65 20.98 -3.00
N ALA A 69 -10.96 20.76 -4.27
CA ALA A 69 -10.80 19.44 -4.89
C ALA A 69 -9.33 18.98 -4.94
N LEU A 70 -8.40 19.89 -5.23
CA LEU A 70 -6.97 19.60 -5.17
C LEU A 70 -6.54 19.28 -3.74
N TYR A 71 -7.00 20.06 -2.75
CA TYR A 71 -6.77 19.78 -1.33
C TYR A 71 -7.26 18.39 -0.93
N SER A 72 -8.51 18.05 -1.21
CA SER A 72 -9.13 16.80 -0.71
C SER A 72 -8.43 15.56 -1.28
N ARG A 73 -8.12 15.59 -2.59
CA ARG A 73 -7.40 14.51 -3.29
C ARG A 73 -5.96 14.37 -2.79
N ASN A 74 -5.27 15.48 -2.55
CA ASN A 74 -3.89 15.44 -2.10
C ASN A 74 -3.74 15.11 -0.61
N LEU A 75 -4.74 15.40 0.24
CA LEU A 75 -4.70 15.01 1.66
C LEU A 75 -4.67 13.48 1.82
N ALA A 76 -5.56 12.79 1.10
CA ALA A 76 -5.61 11.33 1.08
C ALA A 76 -4.28 10.72 0.59
N ASN A 77 -3.80 11.18 -0.58
CA ASN A 77 -2.57 10.67 -1.17
C ASN A 77 -1.34 10.96 -0.30
N ASN A 78 -1.24 12.17 0.26
CA ASN A 78 -0.14 12.56 1.12
C ASN A 78 -0.11 11.75 2.43
N HIS A 79 -1.29 11.43 3.00
CA HIS A 79 -1.37 10.53 4.14
C HIS A 79 -0.84 9.13 3.81
N CYS A 80 -1.25 8.53 2.69
CA CYS A 80 -0.74 7.22 2.26
C CYS A 80 0.79 7.23 2.08
N ILE A 81 1.32 8.25 1.39
CA ILE A 81 2.76 8.43 1.21
C ILE A 81 3.47 8.59 2.56
N ARG A 82 2.88 9.37 3.47
CA ARG A 82 3.44 9.58 4.81
C ARG A 82 3.52 8.29 5.60
N SER A 83 2.50 7.43 5.55
CA SER A 83 2.52 6.13 6.20
C SER A 83 3.64 5.23 5.67
N VAL A 84 3.85 5.21 4.33
CA VAL A 84 4.99 4.50 3.73
C VAL A 84 6.33 5.04 4.24
N VAL A 85 6.50 6.37 4.25
CA VAL A 85 7.74 7.00 4.74
C VAL A 85 7.97 6.70 6.21
N ASP A 86 6.93 6.81 7.06
CA ASP A 86 7.01 6.44 8.47
C ASP A 86 7.46 4.99 8.66
N GLY A 87 6.98 4.07 7.81
CA GLY A 87 7.39 2.67 7.80
C GLY A 87 8.88 2.51 7.50
N VAL A 88 9.35 3.14 6.41
CA VAL A 88 10.76 3.06 5.99
C VAL A 88 11.72 3.67 7.02
N VAL A 89 11.32 4.77 7.68
CA VAL A 89 12.15 5.41 8.71
C VAL A 89 11.98 4.79 10.11
N GLY A 90 11.15 3.75 10.25
CA GLY A 90 10.93 3.04 11.51
C GLY A 90 10.18 3.84 12.57
N ARG A 91 9.28 4.75 12.16
CA ARG A 91 8.39 5.50 13.05
C ARG A 91 7.00 4.88 13.06
N MET A 92 6.30 5.05 14.19
CA MET A 92 4.87 4.77 14.25
C MET A 92 4.12 5.62 13.23
N VAL A 93 3.05 5.05 12.66
CA VAL A 93 2.25 5.71 11.64
C VAL A 93 1.73 7.05 12.13
N THR A 94 1.86 8.08 11.30
CA THR A 94 1.22 9.37 11.56
C THR A 94 -0.29 9.17 11.57
N LYS A 95 -0.94 9.54 12.69
CA LYS A 95 -2.39 9.36 12.87
C LYS A 95 -3.18 9.86 11.68
N GLN A 96 -4.17 9.06 11.28
CA GLN A 96 -5.07 9.42 10.20
C GLN A 96 -5.76 10.74 10.50
N PRO A 97 -5.84 11.67 9.53
CA PRO A 97 -6.55 12.91 9.70
C PRO A 97 -8.04 12.67 9.52
N LEU A 98 -8.67 11.86 10.38
CA LEU A 98 -10.08 11.52 10.25
C LEU A 98 -11.01 12.69 10.64
N PRO A 99 -12.23 12.74 10.06
CA PRO A 99 -12.61 12.05 8.82
C PRO A 99 -11.85 12.63 7.60
N PHE A 100 -11.60 11.80 6.59
CA PHE A 100 -11.12 12.28 5.30
C PHE A 100 -12.22 13.13 4.61
N PRO A 101 -11.86 14.23 3.92
CA PRO A 101 -12.81 14.97 3.12
C PRO A 101 -13.28 14.11 1.94
N LYS A 102 -14.55 14.27 1.56
CA LYS A 102 -15.08 13.66 0.35
C LYS A 102 -14.27 14.11 -0.87
N LEU A 103 -13.99 13.19 -1.78
CA LEU A 103 -13.30 13.52 -3.02
C LEU A 103 -14.26 14.21 -3.99
N GLU A 104 -14.08 15.52 -4.19
CA GLU A 104 -14.85 16.29 -5.16
C GLU A 104 -14.52 15.87 -6.60
N VAL A 105 -15.53 15.85 -7.45
CA VAL A 105 -15.47 15.45 -8.86
C VAL A 105 -16.19 16.49 -9.70
N PHE A 106 -15.53 17.04 -10.71
CA PHE A 106 -16.13 18.08 -11.55
C PHE A 106 -16.90 17.49 -12.74
N PRO A 107 -17.96 18.18 -13.22
CA PRO A 107 -18.78 17.70 -14.34
C PRO A 107 -18.01 17.52 -15.66
N ASP A 108 -16.95 18.30 -15.87
CA ASP A 108 -16.11 18.33 -17.06
C ASP A 108 -14.94 17.34 -17.04
N GLU A 109 -14.70 16.65 -15.91
CA GLU A 109 -13.71 15.59 -15.84
C GLU A 109 -14.11 14.39 -16.72
N ARG A 110 -13.11 13.64 -17.21
CA ARG A 110 -13.35 12.42 -17.97
C ARG A 110 -14.03 11.38 -17.10
N GLU A 111 -14.93 10.58 -17.68
CA GLU A 111 -15.69 9.56 -16.94
C GLU A 111 -14.79 8.57 -16.20
N GLU A 112 -13.64 8.23 -16.76
CA GLU A 112 -12.65 7.36 -16.11
C GLU A 112 -12.08 8.01 -14.84
N THR A 113 -11.80 9.31 -14.87
CA THR A 113 -11.35 10.07 -13.68
C THR A 113 -12.45 10.12 -12.64
N LYS A 114 -13.70 10.41 -13.04
CA LYS A 114 -14.85 10.42 -12.14
C LYS A 114 -15.03 9.06 -11.46
N GLU A 115 -14.89 7.98 -12.23
CA GLU A 115 -15.05 6.63 -11.72
C GLU A 115 -13.93 6.24 -10.77
N PHE A 116 -12.68 6.58 -11.11
CA PHE A 116 -11.54 6.37 -10.23
C PHE A 116 -11.69 7.13 -8.91
N MET A 117 -12.11 8.40 -8.94
CA MET A 117 -12.35 9.19 -7.72
C MET A 117 -13.43 8.56 -6.83
N LYS A 118 -14.50 8.00 -7.40
CA LYS A 118 -15.52 7.30 -6.61
C LYS A 118 -14.97 6.06 -5.91
N ILE A 119 -14.07 5.31 -6.56
CA ILE A 119 -13.41 4.16 -5.93
C ILE A 119 -12.51 4.60 -4.79
N GLN A 120 -11.71 5.64 -5.01
CA GLN A 120 -10.86 6.22 -3.97
C GLN A 120 -11.69 6.72 -2.78
N ASP A 121 -12.83 7.37 -3.00
CA ASP A 121 -13.74 7.81 -1.94
C ASP A 121 -14.28 6.64 -1.11
N TRP A 122 -14.65 5.53 -1.77
CA TRP A 122 -15.06 4.29 -1.10
C TRP A 122 -13.91 3.63 -0.31
N ILE A 123 -12.69 3.63 -0.85
CA ILE A 123 -11.48 3.16 -0.16
C ILE A 123 -11.25 3.99 1.11
N LEU A 124 -11.28 5.32 0.99
CA LEU A 124 -11.09 6.23 2.14
C LEU A 124 -12.16 6.06 3.21
N TYR A 125 -13.41 5.87 2.80
CA TYR A 125 -14.50 5.54 3.73
C TYR A 125 -14.21 4.27 4.54
N THR A 126 -13.60 3.28 3.92
CA THR A 126 -13.24 2.01 4.57
C THR A 126 -12.10 2.20 5.56
N HIS A 127 -11.04 2.88 5.15
CA HIS A 127 -9.92 3.19 6.05
C HIS A 127 -10.33 4.08 7.22
N GLY A 128 -11.32 4.95 7.02
CA GLY A 128 -11.85 5.82 8.07
C GLY A 128 -12.76 5.15 9.10
N GLN A 129 -13.07 3.86 8.97
CA GLN A 129 -13.79 3.13 10.01
C GLN A 129 -12.87 2.94 11.23
N SER A 130 -13.38 3.20 12.44
CA SER A 130 -12.55 3.17 13.66
C SER A 130 -11.86 1.82 13.92
N PHE A 131 -12.44 0.71 13.48
CA PHE A 131 -11.80 -0.60 13.60
C PHE A 131 -10.63 -0.74 12.63
N THR A 132 -10.88 -0.43 11.34
CA THR A 132 -9.87 -0.47 10.27
C THR A 132 -8.69 0.44 10.58
N ASP A 133 -8.95 1.68 11.00
CA ASP A 133 -7.92 2.66 11.38
C ASP A 133 -6.98 2.12 12.47
N LYS A 134 -7.55 1.67 13.60
CA LYS A 134 -6.77 1.09 14.71
C LYS A 134 -6.01 -0.16 14.31
N LEU A 135 -6.61 -1.03 13.50
CA LEU A 135 -5.95 -2.24 13.05
C LEU A 135 -4.83 -1.92 12.06
N SER A 136 -4.99 -0.92 11.19
CA SER A 136 -3.92 -0.43 10.32
C SER A 136 -2.73 0.13 11.12
N GLU A 137 -2.95 0.79 12.26
CA GLU A 137 -1.85 1.19 13.16
C GLU A 137 -1.07 -0.03 13.68
N GLN A 138 -1.77 -1.12 14.03
CA GLN A 138 -1.15 -2.36 14.50
C GLN A 138 -0.38 -3.10 13.40
N VAL A 139 -0.94 -3.15 12.18
CA VAL A 139 -0.28 -3.72 11.00
C VAL A 139 1.03 -2.96 10.73
N HIS A 140 0.99 -1.63 10.82
CA HIS A 140 2.17 -0.79 10.65
C HIS A 140 3.27 -1.09 11.67
N SER A 141 2.92 -1.32 12.95
CA SER A 141 3.88 -1.73 13.98
C SER A 141 4.66 -2.99 13.58
N ILE A 142 3.99 -3.97 12.97
CA ILE A 142 4.65 -5.19 12.49
C ILE A 142 5.60 -4.88 11.34
N TYR A 143 5.22 -4.04 10.39
CA TYR A 143 6.07 -3.67 9.25
C TYR A 143 7.35 -2.95 9.66
N ILE A 144 7.34 -2.16 10.74
CA ILE A 144 8.55 -1.55 11.30
C ILE A 144 9.35 -2.50 12.23
N GLY A 145 8.90 -3.75 12.39
CA GLY A 145 9.56 -4.78 13.18
C GLY A 145 9.24 -4.75 14.68
N ASP A 146 8.19 -4.04 15.09
CA ASP A 146 7.68 -4.02 16.46
C ASP A 146 6.55 -5.05 16.65
N ALA A 147 6.16 -5.30 17.91
CA ALA A 147 5.06 -6.19 18.24
C ALA A 147 3.70 -5.48 18.11
N CYS A 148 2.76 -6.13 17.44
CA CYS A 148 1.34 -5.79 17.50
C CYS A 148 0.72 -6.41 18.76
N THR A 149 -0.11 -5.65 19.48
CA THR A 149 -0.86 -6.17 20.64
C THR A 149 -2.35 -6.05 20.37
N VAL A 150 -3.02 -7.20 20.22
CA VAL A 150 -4.47 -7.29 20.04
C VAL A 150 -5.09 -8.28 21.02
N ASN A 151 -6.37 -8.07 21.33
CA ASN A 151 -7.16 -9.05 22.07
C ASN A 151 -7.87 -10.03 21.10
N LEU A 152 -8.35 -11.16 21.63
CA LEU A 152 -9.07 -12.17 20.84
C LEU A 152 -10.32 -11.61 20.17
N GLU A 153 -11.04 -10.68 20.83
CA GLU A 153 -12.19 -10.00 20.25
C GLU A 153 -11.83 -9.27 18.95
N THR A 154 -10.69 -8.58 18.92
CA THR A 154 -10.20 -7.90 17.72
C THR A 154 -9.93 -8.90 16.61
N ILE A 155 -9.30 -10.04 16.92
CA ILE A 155 -8.99 -11.10 15.93
C ILE A 155 -10.29 -11.67 15.35
N PHE A 156 -11.28 -12.02 16.18
CA PHE A 156 -12.55 -12.55 15.69
C PHE A 156 -13.37 -11.53 14.89
N ARG A 157 -13.26 -10.25 15.26
CA ARG A 157 -13.96 -9.16 14.56
C ARG A 157 -13.39 -8.87 13.18
N VAL A 158 -12.18 -9.33 12.84
CA VAL A 158 -11.61 -9.16 11.50
C VAL A 158 -12.50 -9.77 10.43
N ASP A 159 -12.97 -11.01 10.61
CA ASP A 159 -13.86 -11.69 9.67
C ASP A 159 -15.19 -10.92 9.48
N GLU A 160 -15.76 -10.42 10.58
CA GLU A 160 -16.99 -9.64 10.56
C GLU A 160 -16.81 -8.33 9.77
N VAL A 161 -15.73 -7.61 10.06
CA VAL A 161 -15.42 -6.33 9.40
C VAL A 161 -15.10 -6.53 7.92
N ILE A 162 -14.40 -7.61 7.56
CA ILE A 162 -14.16 -7.97 6.16
C ILE A 162 -15.49 -8.28 5.46
N ALA A 163 -16.41 -9.00 6.11
CA ALA A 163 -17.73 -9.27 5.56
C ALA A 163 -18.60 -8.01 5.43
N GLU A 164 -18.53 -7.08 6.38
CA GLU A 164 -19.18 -5.76 6.31
C GLU A 164 -18.60 -4.93 5.17
N HIS A 165 -17.27 -4.86 5.07
CA HIS A 165 -16.58 -4.14 4.02
C HIS A 165 -16.92 -4.70 2.64
N ARG A 166 -17.00 -6.03 2.50
CA ARG A 166 -17.51 -6.68 1.28
C ARG A 166 -18.91 -6.19 0.91
N ARG A 167 -19.84 -6.15 1.87
CA ARG A 167 -21.22 -5.69 1.62
C ARG A 167 -21.28 -4.21 1.25
N SER A 168 -20.27 -3.42 1.64
CA SER A 168 -20.16 -2.01 1.28
C SER A 168 -19.69 -1.78 -0.16
N ILE A 169 -19.12 -2.79 -0.84
CA ILE A 169 -18.68 -2.68 -2.24
C ILE A 169 -19.91 -2.38 -3.11
N PRO A 170 -19.95 -1.25 -3.84
CA PRO A 170 -21.03 -0.96 -4.77
C PRO A 170 -21.26 -2.07 -5.80
N ASN A 171 -22.54 -2.41 -6.05
CA ASN A 171 -22.94 -3.49 -6.97
C ASN A 171 -22.27 -3.43 -8.35
N ARG A 172 -22.03 -2.22 -8.87
CA ARG A 172 -21.36 -2.00 -10.15
C ARG A 172 -19.93 -2.52 -10.21
N TRP A 173 -19.24 -2.63 -9.08
CA TRP A 173 -17.89 -3.19 -8.96
C TRP A 173 -17.89 -4.64 -8.47
N SER A 174 -19.07 -5.17 -8.11
CA SER A 174 -19.24 -6.52 -7.59
C SER A 174 -19.36 -7.54 -8.74
N ILE A 175 -18.27 -7.75 -9.48
CA ILE A 175 -18.19 -8.78 -10.54
C ILE A 175 -18.01 -10.20 -9.96
N PHE A 176 -17.80 -10.32 -8.65
CA PHE A 176 -17.49 -11.57 -7.96
C PHE A 176 -18.71 -12.08 -7.18
N LYS A 177 -19.24 -13.25 -7.56
CA LYS A 177 -20.37 -13.87 -6.85
C LYS A 177 -19.95 -14.43 -5.50
N ASP A 178 -18.84 -15.16 -5.49
CA ASP A 178 -18.23 -15.68 -4.28
C ASP A 178 -16.75 -15.27 -4.22
N ILE A 179 -16.45 -14.23 -3.43
CA ILE A 179 -15.07 -13.75 -3.24
C ILE A 179 -14.20 -14.77 -2.52
N GLU A 180 -14.83 -15.75 -1.85
CA GLU A 180 -14.10 -16.79 -1.13
C GLU A 180 -13.67 -17.94 -2.05
N ASN A 181 -14.22 -18.02 -3.26
CA ASN A 181 -13.83 -19.04 -4.22
C ASN A 181 -12.70 -18.51 -5.10
N GLU A 182 -11.45 -18.92 -4.78
CA GLU A 182 -10.25 -18.45 -5.47
C GLU A 182 -10.30 -18.69 -6.99
N GLU A 183 -10.71 -19.88 -7.41
CA GLU A 183 -10.78 -20.25 -8.84
C GLU A 183 -11.86 -19.46 -9.58
N GLN A 184 -13.03 -19.28 -8.96
CA GLN A 184 -14.09 -18.47 -9.53
C GLN A 184 -13.66 -17.00 -9.66
N CYS A 185 -12.92 -16.48 -8.68
CA CYS A 185 -12.42 -15.11 -8.71
C CYS A 185 -11.37 -14.90 -9.79
N LYS A 186 -10.40 -15.81 -9.92
CA LYS A 186 -9.40 -15.80 -11.00
C LYS A 186 -10.09 -15.83 -12.37
N LYS A 187 -11.08 -16.71 -12.54
CA LYS A 187 -11.87 -16.78 -13.77
C LYS A 187 -12.60 -15.47 -14.07
N ALA A 188 -13.30 -14.91 -13.09
CA ALA A 188 -14.03 -13.66 -13.24
C ALA A 188 -13.10 -12.47 -13.58
N MET A 189 -11.90 -12.41 -12.98
CA MET A 189 -10.88 -11.41 -13.34
C MET A 189 -10.38 -11.61 -14.78
N GLY A 190 -10.08 -12.84 -15.18
CA GLY A 190 -9.60 -13.16 -16.52
C GLY A 190 -10.61 -12.83 -17.62
N GLU A 191 -11.91 -12.98 -17.34
CA GLU A 191 -13.01 -12.66 -18.27
C GLU A 191 -13.43 -11.19 -18.24
N SER A 192 -13.07 -10.44 -17.20
CA SER A 192 -13.44 -9.02 -17.04
C SER A 192 -12.50 -8.10 -17.80
N PHE A 193 -13.07 -7.07 -18.43
CA PHE A 193 -12.36 -5.94 -19.05
C PHE A 193 -12.49 -4.65 -18.24
N ASP A 194 -13.28 -4.68 -17.15
CA ASP A 194 -13.48 -3.50 -16.32
C ASP A 194 -12.33 -3.34 -15.32
N PHE A 195 -11.47 -2.37 -15.60
CA PHE A 195 -10.36 -1.98 -14.73
C PHE A 195 -10.83 -1.67 -13.31
N PHE A 196 -11.94 -0.94 -13.17
CA PHE A 196 -12.38 -0.40 -11.89
C PHE A 196 -12.88 -1.48 -10.93
N SER A 197 -13.66 -2.44 -11.45
CA SER A 197 -14.07 -3.62 -10.67
C SER A 197 -12.88 -4.45 -10.19
N ILE A 198 -11.90 -4.71 -11.07
CA ILE A 198 -10.71 -5.49 -10.70
C ILE A 198 -9.86 -4.71 -9.69
N TYR A 199 -9.67 -3.41 -9.91
CA TYR A 199 -8.89 -2.55 -9.01
C TYR A 199 -9.52 -2.46 -7.61
N ALA A 200 -10.84 -2.24 -7.51
CA ALA A 200 -11.54 -2.22 -6.23
C ALA A 200 -11.39 -3.56 -5.48
N TYR A 201 -11.48 -4.68 -6.21
CA TYR A 201 -11.30 -6.01 -5.63
C TYR A 201 -9.86 -6.29 -5.17
N VAL A 202 -8.85 -5.91 -5.96
CA VAL A 202 -7.45 -6.04 -5.54
C VAL A 202 -7.19 -5.20 -4.30
N HIS A 203 -7.71 -3.97 -4.25
CA HIS A 203 -7.56 -3.12 -3.08
C HIS A 203 -8.20 -3.73 -1.83
N PHE A 204 -9.42 -4.27 -1.95
CA PHE A 204 -10.08 -5.02 -0.89
C PHE A 204 -9.19 -6.16 -0.37
N ASN A 205 -8.60 -6.93 -1.29
CA ASN A 205 -7.70 -8.04 -0.92
C ASN A 205 -6.44 -7.51 -0.24
N VAL A 206 -5.83 -6.40 -0.68
CA VAL A 206 -4.65 -5.83 0.00
C VAL A 206 -4.93 -5.44 1.45
N ILE A 207 -6.11 -4.89 1.76
CA ILE A 207 -6.53 -4.62 3.14
C ILE A 207 -6.62 -5.91 3.95
N CYS A 208 -7.33 -6.91 3.41
CA CYS A 208 -7.47 -8.22 4.06
C CYS A 208 -6.11 -8.89 4.29
N LEU A 209 -5.21 -8.77 3.31
CA LEU A 209 -3.87 -9.34 3.36
C LEU A 209 -3.07 -8.75 4.52
N GLY A 210 -3.05 -7.43 4.68
CA GLY A 210 -2.37 -6.79 5.80
C GLY A 210 -2.89 -7.26 7.17
N PHE A 211 -4.21 -7.42 7.30
CA PHE A 211 -4.82 -7.91 8.55
C PHE A 211 -4.43 -9.36 8.86
N TYR A 212 -4.59 -10.28 7.91
CA TYR A 212 -4.26 -11.68 8.16
C TYR A 212 -2.76 -11.93 8.26
N ALA A 213 -1.94 -11.24 7.45
CA ALA A 213 -0.49 -11.39 7.51
C ALA A 213 0.09 -10.96 8.87
N SER A 214 -0.59 -10.02 9.55
CA SER A 214 -0.23 -9.57 10.89
C SER A 214 -0.32 -10.65 11.97
N PHE A 215 -1.08 -11.72 11.72
CA PHE A 215 -1.32 -12.81 12.68
C PHE A 215 -0.61 -14.12 12.29
N LEU A 216 0.44 -14.05 11.47
CA LEU A 216 1.22 -15.23 11.06
C LEU A 216 2.17 -15.75 12.14
N GLN A 217 2.55 -14.91 13.12
CA GLN A 217 3.45 -15.27 14.21
C GLN A 217 2.92 -14.78 15.58
N PRO A 218 1.71 -15.20 15.99
CA PRO A 218 1.13 -14.72 17.23
C PRO A 218 1.87 -15.30 18.44
N VAL A 219 2.06 -14.46 19.47
CA VAL A 219 2.66 -14.85 20.75
C VAL A 219 1.69 -14.49 21.87
N SER A 220 1.37 -15.45 22.74
CA SER A 220 0.53 -15.19 23.92
C SER A 220 1.34 -14.47 25.00
N LEU A 221 0.76 -13.41 25.58
CA LEU A 221 1.34 -12.69 26.72
C LEU A 221 1.21 -13.45 28.04
N ASP A 222 0.17 -14.28 28.20
CA ASP A 222 -0.16 -14.94 29.48
C ASP A 222 0.08 -16.46 29.49
N ASN A 223 0.91 -17.00 28.59
CA ASN A 223 1.14 -18.45 28.42
C ASN A 223 -0.15 -19.29 28.19
N GLU A 224 -1.25 -18.69 27.72
CA GLU A 224 -2.51 -19.40 27.54
C GLU A 224 -2.67 -20.00 26.13
N ASN A 225 -3.14 -21.25 26.14
CA ASN A 225 -3.74 -22.01 25.03
C ASN A 225 -2.98 -22.01 23.68
N THR A 226 -1.92 -22.82 23.62
CA THR A 226 -1.17 -23.14 22.39
C THR A 226 -2.07 -23.60 21.23
N GLU A 227 -3.18 -24.31 21.51
CA GLU A 227 -4.10 -24.76 20.46
C GLU A 227 -4.80 -23.56 19.79
N LEU A 228 -5.23 -22.57 20.57
CA LEU A 228 -5.87 -21.37 20.05
C LEU A 228 -4.90 -20.56 19.17
N ILE A 229 -3.64 -20.43 19.60
CA ILE A 229 -2.58 -19.79 18.80
C ILE A 229 -2.40 -20.51 17.46
N GLN A 230 -2.35 -21.84 17.46
CA GLN A 230 -2.23 -22.63 16.24
C GLN A 230 -3.43 -22.44 15.31
N VAL A 231 -4.65 -22.38 15.84
CA VAL A 231 -5.86 -22.11 15.06
C VAL A 231 -5.81 -20.72 14.41
N ILE A 232 -5.44 -19.68 15.18
CA ILE A 232 -5.32 -18.31 14.68
C ILE A 232 -4.26 -18.26 13.57
N GLN A 233 -3.09 -18.87 13.80
CA GLN A 233 -2.01 -18.90 12.83
C GLN A 233 -2.42 -19.62 11.54
N GLN A 234 -3.04 -20.80 11.64
CA GLN A 234 -3.46 -21.57 10.47
C GLN A 234 -4.54 -20.82 9.67
N HIS A 235 -5.55 -20.28 10.36
CA HIS A 235 -6.59 -19.49 9.73
C HIS A 235 -6.00 -18.28 9.00
N SER A 236 -5.14 -17.52 9.69
CA SER A 236 -4.49 -16.34 9.14
C SER A 236 -3.63 -16.70 7.93
N PHE A 237 -2.85 -17.79 8.02
CA PHE A 237 -2.02 -18.28 6.93
C PHE A 237 -2.83 -18.66 5.68
N GLU A 238 -3.91 -19.40 5.84
CA GLU A 238 -4.78 -19.79 4.72
C GLU A 238 -5.40 -18.56 4.04
N ARG A 239 -5.91 -17.63 4.85
CA ARG A 239 -6.55 -16.41 4.38
C ARG A 239 -5.58 -15.46 3.71
N SER A 240 -4.46 -15.13 4.35
CA SER A 240 -3.46 -14.21 3.78
C SER A 240 -2.85 -14.80 2.51
N ARG A 241 -2.54 -16.10 2.47
CA ARG A 241 -2.00 -16.75 1.27
C ARG A 241 -2.94 -16.66 0.08
N LYS A 242 -4.21 -17.03 0.28
CA LYS A 242 -5.22 -16.95 -0.78
C LYS A 242 -5.40 -15.51 -1.27
N THR A 243 -5.43 -14.57 -0.33
CA THR A 243 -5.58 -13.14 -0.61
C THR A 243 -4.37 -12.60 -1.42
N ALA A 244 -3.14 -13.00 -1.08
CA ALA A 244 -1.94 -12.65 -1.83
C ALA A 244 -2.00 -13.17 -3.28
N ARG A 245 -2.38 -14.43 -3.49
CA ARG A 245 -2.55 -15.02 -4.83
C ARG A 245 -3.60 -14.28 -5.66
N LEU A 246 -4.72 -13.92 -5.05
CA LEU A 246 -5.79 -13.15 -5.70
C LEU A 246 -5.34 -11.73 -6.05
N SER A 247 -4.66 -11.05 -5.14
CA SER A 247 -4.07 -9.73 -5.38
C SER A 247 -3.08 -9.79 -6.55
N LEU A 248 -2.14 -10.74 -6.54
CA LEU A 248 -1.16 -10.92 -7.61
C LEU A 248 -1.82 -11.19 -8.98
N HIS A 249 -2.81 -12.08 -9.01
CA HIS A 249 -3.55 -12.35 -10.24
C HIS A 249 -4.28 -11.12 -10.76
N GLY A 250 -4.94 -10.37 -9.88
CA GLY A 250 -5.64 -9.13 -10.23
C GLY A 250 -4.68 -8.04 -10.70
N LEU A 251 -3.53 -7.85 -10.05
CA LEU A 251 -2.49 -6.91 -10.45
C LEU A 251 -1.95 -7.24 -11.85
N LYS A 252 -1.62 -8.52 -12.12
CA LYS A 252 -1.22 -8.99 -13.46
C LYS A 252 -2.31 -8.69 -14.50
N ARG A 253 -3.59 -8.91 -14.15
CA ARG A 253 -4.72 -8.64 -15.05
C ARG A 253 -4.87 -7.14 -15.34
N LEU A 254 -4.78 -6.28 -14.33
CA LEU A 254 -4.86 -4.82 -14.50
C LEU A 254 -3.78 -4.32 -15.49
N LEU A 255 -2.58 -4.88 -15.43
CA LEU A 255 -1.48 -4.56 -16.34
C LEU A 255 -1.70 -5.07 -17.78
N GLN A 256 -2.68 -5.93 -18.04
CA GLN A 256 -3.00 -6.42 -19.38
C GLN A 256 -4.12 -5.63 -20.07
N LEU A 257 -4.96 -4.92 -19.30
CA LEU A 257 -6.08 -4.15 -19.84
C LEU A 257 -5.61 -2.94 -20.67
N GLU A 258 -6.40 -2.50 -21.65
CA GLU A 258 -6.02 -1.41 -22.57
C GLU A 258 -5.93 -0.03 -21.88
N ASN A 259 -6.58 0.15 -20.73
CA ASN A 259 -6.56 1.38 -19.93
C ASN A 259 -5.21 1.71 -19.24
N LYS A 260 -4.10 1.11 -19.70
CA LYS A 260 -2.72 1.41 -19.25
C LYS A 260 -2.31 2.87 -19.37
N ALA A 261 -3.02 3.68 -20.17
CA ALA A 261 -2.51 4.96 -20.64
C ALA A 261 -2.42 6.06 -19.57
N SER A 262 -3.13 5.96 -18.44
CA SER A 262 -3.02 6.96 -17.38
C SER A 262 -1.88 6.62 -16.41
N CYS A 263 -0.87 7.49 -16.35
CA CYS A 263 0.23 7.40 -15.39
C CYS A 263 -0.27 7.20 -13.95
N TYR A 264 -1.40 7.83 -13.60
CA TYR A 264 -1.96 7.74 -12.25
C TYR A 264 -2.47 6.33 -11.90
N TYR A 265 -2.99 5.58 -12.87
CA TYR A 265 -3.43 4.19 -12.61
C TYR A 265 -2.24 3.26 -12.40
N GLN A 266 -1.14 3.49 -13.14
CA GLN A 266 0.09 2.74 -12.95
C GLN A 266 0.70 3.01 -11.57
N LEU A 267 0.66 4.25 -11.10
CA LEU A 267 1.08 4.61 -9.74
C LEU A 267 0.22 3.91 -8.68
N ALA A 268 -1.10 3.92 -8.84
CA ALA A 268 -2.00 3.24 -7.91
C ALA A 268 -1.78 1.72 -7.87
N ILE A 269 -1.50 1.08 -9.01
CA ILE A 269 -1.12 -0.34 -9.06
C ILE A 269 0.22 -0.55 -8.36
N LYS A 270 1.21 0.31 -8.61
CA LYS A 270 2.53 0.25 -7.97
C LYS A 270 2.40 0.24 -6.44
N ASP A 271 1.61 1.15 -5.89
CA ASP A 271 1.40 1.24 -4.44
C ASP A 271 0.77 -0.05 -3.88
N LEU A 272 -0.19 -0.65 -4.59
CA LEU A 272 -0.76 -1.94 -4.19
C LEU A 272 0.28 -3.06 -4.18
N VAL A 273 1.19 -3.11 -5.16
CA VAL A 273 2.26 -4.12 -5.21
C VAL A 273 3.19 -4.01 -4.00
N LEU A 274 3.51 -2.78 -3.55
CA LEU A 274 4.37 -2.55 -2.38
C LEU A 274 3.76 -3.16 -1.11
N TYR A 275 2.46 -2.96 -0.87
CA TYR A 275 1.79 -3.59 0.28
C TYR A 275 1.75 -5.12 0.19
N VAL A 276 1.69 -5.69 -1.02
CA VAL A 276 1.75 -7.14 -1.21
C VAL A 276 3.15 -7.67 -0.89
N PHE A 277 4.22 -6.95 -1.26
CA PHE A 277 5.60 -7.32 -0.92
C PHE A 277 5.80 -7.49 0.58
N ASP A 278 5.41 -6.49 1.38
CA ASP A 278 5.61 -6.51 2.84
C ASP A 278 4.94 -7.73 3.48
N SER A 279 3.72 -8.04 3.02
CA SER A 279 2.98 -9.21 3.50
C SER A 279 3.60 -10.54 3.06
N ILE A 280 4.17 -10.62 1.86
CA ILE A 280 4.88 -11.82 1.38
C ILE A 280 6.16 -12.07 2.20
N ILE A 281 6.87 -11.02 2.62
CA ILE A 281 8.05 -11.15 3.49
C ILE A 281 7.66 -11.76 4.84
N LEU A 282 6.48 -11.39 5.39
CA LEU A 282 5.94 -12.04 6.60
C LEU A 282 5.63 -13.52 6.37
N HIS A 283 5.07 -13.88 5.21
CA HIS A 283 4.85 -15.27 4.82
C HIS A 283 6.15 -16.07 4.72
N HIS A 284 7.20 -15.49 4.14
CA HIS A 284 8.50 -16.12 4.02
C HIS A 284 9.09 -16.45 5.40
N SER A 285 8.82 -15.60 6.39
CA SER A 285 9.28 -15.76 7.77
C SER A 285 8.39 -16.68 8.61
N SER A 286 7.24 -17.14 8.09
CA SER A 286 6.28 -17.99 8.80
C SER A 286 6.89 -19.37 9.15
N PRO A 287 6.58 -19.94 10.32
CA PRO A 287 7.07 -21.27 10.70
C PRO A 287 6.34 -22.43 10.00
N VAL A 288 5.34 -22.15 9.16
CA VAL A 288 4.54 -23.17 8.44
C VAL A 288 5.36 -23.83 7.34
N GLU A 289 5.34 -25.16 7.27
CA GLU A 289 6.09 -25.91 6.26
C GLU A 289 5.69 -25.52 4.82
N ASN A 290 6.67 -25.38 3.92
CA ASN A 290 6.51 -24.95 2.53
C ASN A 290 6.04 -23.50 2.31
N SER A 291 5.83 -22.68 3.36
CA SER A 291 5.45 -21.27 3.19
C SER A 291 6.53 -20.46 2.47
N ALA A 292 7.80 -20.69 2.79
CA ALA A 292 8.92 -19.93 2.28
C ALA A 292 9.08 -20.08 0.76
N SER A 293 9.01 -21.31 0.23
CA SER A 293 9.13 -21.55 -1.20
C SER A 293 7.99 -20.91 -1.99
N GLU A 294 6.77 -20.92 -1.46
CA GLU A 294 5.64 -20.28 -2.14
C GLU A 294 5.72 -18.75 -2.05
N ALA A 295 6.10 -18.22 -0.88
CA ALA A 295 6.34 -16.80 -0.68
C ALA A 295 7.42 -16.28 -1.64
N HIS A 296 8.46 -17.06 -1.87
CA HIS A 296 9.50 -16.74 -2.84
C HIS A 296 8.97 -16.58 -4.26
N GLU A 297 8.18 -17.52 -4.75
CA GLU A 297 7.58 -17.43 -6.08
C GLU A 297 6.60 -16.25 -6.18
N MET A 298 5.82 -15.99 -5.14
CA MET A 298 4.95 -14.80 -5.06
C MET A 298 5.76 -13.49 -5.03
N PHE A 299 6.94 -13.48 -4.40
CA PHE A 299 7.84 -12.33 -4.38
C PHE A 299 8.39 -12.04 -5.77
N LYS A 300 8.82 -13.07 -6.51
CA LYS A 300 9.23 -12.93 -7.91
C LYS A 300 8.10 -12.38 -8.79
N ASP A 301 6.88 -12.88 -8.59
CA ASP A 301 5.70 -12.36 -9.27
C ASP A 301 5.49 -10.85 -9.02
N CYS A 302 5.64 -10.40 -7.76
CA CYS A 302 5.57 -8.96 -7.44
C CYS A 302 6.70 -8.18 -8.14
N TYR A 303 7.92 -8.74 -8.15
CA TYR A 303 9.08 -8.13 -8.79
C TYR A 303 8.87 -7.97 -10.30
N GLU A 304 8.38 -9.00 -10.98
CA GLU A 304 8.04 -8.96 -12.40
C GLU A 304 6.96 -7.90 -12.72
N ILE A 305 5.91 -7.84 -11.90
CA ILE A 305 4.85 -6.81 -12.03
C ILE A 305 5.47 -5.40 -11.94
N MET A 306 6.40 -5.18 -11.01
CA MET A 306 7.08 -3.89 -10.87
C MET A 306 7.97 -3.55 -12.06
N LEU A 307 8.72 -4.53 -12.60
CA LEU A 307 9.51 -4.32 -13.81
C LEU A 307 8.62 -3.92 -15.00
N ILE A 308 7.45 -4.53 -15.15
CA ILE A 308 6.47 -4.18 -16.19
C ILE A 308 5.96 -2.75 -16.02
N ILE A 309 5.55 -2.37 -14.80
CA ILE A 309 5.06 -1.01 -14.50
C ILE A 309 6.12 0.04 -14.84
N GLN A 310 7.39 -0.26 -14.56
CA GLN A 310 8.50 0.66 -14.77
C GLN A 310 9.09 0.59 -16.18
N ASN A 311 8.62 -0.35 -17.00
CA ASN A 311 9.13 -0.59 -18.35
C ASN A 311 10.65 -0.88 -18.37
N ILE A 312 11.15 -1.58 -17.34
CA ILE A 312 12.54 -2.02 -17.22
C ILE A 312 12.71 -3.33 -17.99
N LYS A 313 13.70 -3.40 -18.88
CA LYS A 313 14.00 -4.62 -19.62
C LYS A 313 15.03 -5.46 -18.87
N GLU A 314 15.09 -6.75 -19.17
CA GLU A 314 16.04 -7.67 -18.54
C GLU A 314 17.50 -7.23 -18.69
N ASN A 315 17.84 -6.60 -19.83
CA ASN A 315 19.18 -6.05 -20.07
C ASN A 315 19.51 -4.81 -19.22
N ASP A 316 18.50 -4.16 -18.65
CA ASP A 316 18.66 -2.98 -17.79
C ASP A 316 18.86 -3.39 -16.31
N ILE A 317 18.67 -4.69 -15.99
CA ILE A 317 18.87 -5.23 -14.65
C ILE A 317 20.39 -5.31 -14.38
N PRO A 318 20.88 -4.73 -13.28
CA PRO A 318 22.31 -4.72 -12.99
C PRO A 318 22.93 -6.13 -12.91
N SER A 319 24.19 -6.25 -13.35
CA SER A 319 24.96 -7.49 -13.19
C SER A 319 25.18 -7.84 -11.72
N GLN A 320 25.03 -9.12 -11.41
CA GLN A 320 24.90 -9.71 -10.07
C GLN A 320 26.01 -9.31 -9.08
N MET A 321 25.64 -9.22 -7.81
CA MET A 321 26.57 -9.19 -6.68
C MET A 321 27.14 -10.58 -6.34
N GLY A 322 28.26 -10.59 -5.62
CA GLY A 322 28.77 -11.81 -4.99
C GLY A 322 27.83 -12.28 -3.87
N LYS A 323 27.38 -13.54 -3.95
CA LYS A 323 26.37 -14.15 -3.05
C LYS A 323 26.65 -14.08 -1.54
N GLY A 324 27.87 -13.73 -1.12
CA GLY A 324 28.28 -13.73 0.29
C GLY A 324 27.82 -12.51 1.08
N GLU A 325 27.90 -11.30 0.51
CA GLU A 325 27.68 -10.04 1.24
C GLU A 325 26.17 -9.77 1.47
N ILE A 326 25.32 -10.13 0.52
CA ILE A 326 23.86 -9.94 0.63
C ILE A 326 23.24 -10.88 1.67
N LYS A 327 23.71 -12.12 1.75
CA LYS A 327 23.17 -13.09 2.69
C LYS A 327 23.38 -12.63 4.14
N GLU A 328 24.57 -12.11 4.44
CA GLU A 328 24.89 -11.56 5.76
C GLU A 328 24.12 -10.26 6.06
N PHE A 329 23.91 -9.42 5.05
CA PHE A 329 23.08 -8.21 5.12
C PHE A 329 21.61 -8.50 5.44
N ILE A 330 21.01 -9.50 4.76
CA ILE A 330 19.61 -9.92 4.97
C ILE A 330 19.46 -10.56 6.35
N GLN A 331 20.40 -11.43 6.73
CA GLN A 331 20.39 -12.09 8.04
C GLN A 331 20.52 -11.09 9.20
N ASN A 332 21.30 -10.03 9.03
CA ASN A 332 21.50 -8.99 10.05
C ASN A 332 20.41 -7.89 10.02
N ARG A 333 19.43 -7.98 9.12
CA ARG A 333 18.35 -6.97 8.93
C ARG A 333 18.87 -5.53 8.73
N LYS A 334 20.06 -5.38 8.13
CA LYS A 334 20.74 -4.09 7.90
C LYS A 334 21.32 -4.01 6.49
N ALA A 335 20.48 -3.93 5.47
CA ALA A 335 20.02 -2.62 5.05
C ALA A 335 21.05 -1.51 4.70
N ASP A 336 22.30 -1.74 4.27
CA ASP A 336 23.10 -0.65 3.65
C ASP A 336 22.50 -0.19 2.30
N ILE A 337 21.45 0.63 2.39
CA ILE A 337 20.74 1.24 1.25
C ILE A 337 21.69 2.11 0.42
N SER A 338 22.75 2.67 1.02
CA SER A 338 23.69 3.54 0.32
C SER A 338 24.50 2.78 -0.74
N TYR A 339 24.68 1.48 -0.56
CA TYR A 339 25.30 0.62 -1.56
C TYR A 339 24.55 0.68 -2.91
N TYR A 340 23.22 0.70 -2.86
CA TYR A 340 22.38 0.65 -4.06
C TYR A 340 22.36 1.96 -4.84
N SER A 341 22.83 3.07 -4.27
CA SER A 341 22.84 4.37 -4.94
C SER A 341 23.76 4.44 -6.16
N LYS A 342 24.62 3.43 -6.36
CA LYS A 342 25.50 3.32 -7.54
C LYS A 342 24.80 2.78 -8.78
N TYR A 343 23.63 2.16 -8.62
CA TYR A 343 22.86 1.62 -9.74
C TYR A 343 21.96 2.70 -10.35
N PRO A 344 21.67 2.62 -11.67
CA PRO A 344 20.72 3.54 -12.32
C PRO A 344 19.32 3.48 -11.70
N ASP A 345 18.91 2.29 -11.25
CA ASP A 345 17.68 2.07 -10.48
C ASP A 345 18.01 1.34 -9.16
N PRO A 346 18.23 2.10 -8.07
CA PRO A 346 18.57 1.54 -6.76
C PRO A 346 17.53 0.57 -6.21
N TRP A 347 16.24 0.88 -6.35
CA TRP A 347 15.17 0.04 -5.86
C TRP A 347 15.11 -1.29 -6.61
N CYS A 348 15.19 -1.28 -7.95
CA CYS A 348 15.23 -2.52 -8.72
C CYS A 348 16.44 -3.38 -8.42
N ALA A 349 17.61 -2.77 -8.20
CA ALA A 349 18.80 -3.49 -7.77
C ALA A 349 18.59 -4.18 -6.41
N LEU A 350 18.04 -3.47 -5.43
CA LEU A 350 17.70 -4.04 -4.11
C LEU A 350 16.71 -5.20 -4.22
N MET A 351 15.64 -5.04 -5.00
CA MET A 351 14.60 -6.05 -5.13
C MET A 351 15.06 -7.26 -5.94
N SER A 352 15.90 -7.06 -6.95
CA SER A 352 16.58 -8.14 -7.68
C SER A 352 17.39 -9.00 -6.72
N ASP A 353 18.17 -8.38 -5.83
CA ASP A 353 18.93 -9.11 -4.82
C ASP A 353 17.98 -9.85 -3.87
N LEU A 354 17.00 -9.16 -3.26
CA LEU A 354 16.03 -9.80 -2.36
C LEU A 354 15.32 -11.01 -3.01
N SER A 355 14.96 -10.92 -4.29
CA SER A 355 14.31 -12.01 -5.05
C SER A 355 15.17 -13.26 -5.25
N GLN A 356 16.46 -13.21 -4.94
CA GLN A 356 17.39 -14.32 -5.06
C GLN A 356 17.77 -14.94 -3.70
N PHE A 357 17.63 -14.18 -2.61
CA PHE A 357 18.13 -14.55 -1.28
C PHE A 357 17.06 -14.71 -0.21
N LEU A 358 15.84 -14.21 -0.44
CA LEU A 358 14.64 -14.89 0.06
C LEU A 358 14.63 -16.30 -0.55
#